data_AF-W7IBL7-F1
#
_entry.id   AF-W7IBL7-F1
#
_cell.length_a   1.000
_cell.length_b   1.000
_cell.length_c   1.000
_cell.angle_alpha   90.00
_cell.angle_beta   90.00
_cell.angle_gamma   90.00
#
_symmetry.space_group_name_H-M   'P 1'
#
loop_
_entity.id
_entity.type
_entity.pdbx_description
1 polymer ?
#
loop_
_entity_poly.entity_id
_entity_poly.type
_entity_poly.pdbx_seq_one_letter_code
_entity_poly.pdbx_strand_id
1 'polypeptide(L)'
;MEYGALLVDYAGTFTDAGMARVVADARARGLRTALVSNADRAPAGLPDLFDAVVTSGEVGTGKPHPEVYRIAAARLGVAPRRCVFVDDVAEYVRGAAAVGMTGVHHRSVESTVEELAVLLG
;
A
#
# COMPACT_ATOMS: atom_id res chain seq x y z
N MET A 1 -4.96 17.81 3.19
CA MET A 1 -3.88 17.17 3.98
C MET A 1 -2.87 16.61 2.99
N GLU A 2 -1.58 16.75 3.24
CA GLU A 2 -0.55 16.23 2.32
C GLU A 2 -0.20 14.78 2.67
N TYR A 3 -0.52 13.83 1.79
CA TYR A 3 -0.12 12.43 1.94
C TYR A 3 1.39 12.28 1.79
N GLY A 4 1.98 11.36 2.56
CA GLY A 4 3.42 11.09 2.55
C GLY A 4 3.77 9.67 2.10
N ALA A 5 2.78 8.78 1.96
CA ALA A 5 3.03 7.40 1.58
C ALA A 5 1.89 6.76 0.77
N LEU A 6 2.29 5.89 -0.16
CA LEU A 6 1.41 4.97 -0.89
C LEU A 6 1.79 3.52 -0.54
N LEU A 7 0.87 2.80 0.07
CA LEU A 7 1.02 1.39 0.39
C LEU A 7 0.11 0.58 -0.53
N VAL A 8 0.59 -0.55 -1.02
CA VAL A 8 -0.18 -1.40 -1.96
C VAL A 8 -0.15 -2.86 -1.52
N ASP A 9 -1.24 -3.57 -1.75
CA ASP A 9 -1.23 -5.03 -1.76
C ASP A 9 -0.40 -5.59 -2.93
N TYR A 10 0.05 -6.83 -2.78
CA TYR A 10 0.73 -7.55 -3.85
C TYR A 10 -0.22 -8.23 -4.85
N ALA A 11 -0.96 -9.25 -4.42
CA ALA A 11 -1.61 -10.21 -5.31
C ALA A 11 -3.05 -9.76 -5.59
N GLY A 12 -3.33 -9.43 -6.85
CA GLY A 12 -4.62 -8.83 -7.24
C GLY A 12 -4.60 -7.30 -7.25
N THR A 13 -3.51 -6.68 -6.76
CA THR A 13 -3.28 -5.23 -6.86
C THR A 13 -1.97 -4.95 -7.59
N PHE A 14 -0.80 -5.09 -6.96
CA PHE A 14 0.48 -4.77 -7.61
C PHE A 14 0.79 -5.66 -8.83
N THR A 15 0.27 -6.89 -8.85
CA THR A 15 0.43 -7.81 -10.00
C THR A 15 -0.33 -7.37 -11.25
N ASP A 16 -1.27 -6.42 -11.15
CA ASP A 16 -1.97 -5.90 -12.32
C ASP A 16 -1.03 -5.05 -13.18
N ALA A 17 -1.08 -5.32 -14.48
CA ALA A 17 -0.22 -4.68 -15.47
C ALA A 17 -0.47 -3.16 -15.50
N GLY A 18 0.45 -2.40 -14.90
CA GLY A 18 0.37 -0.94 -14.81
C GLY A 18 0.56 -0.42 -13.38
N MET A 19 0.27 -1.21 -12.35
CA MET A 19 0.46 -0.77 -10.96
C MET A 19 1.92 -0.49 -10.61
N ALA A 20 2.87 -1.18 -11.25
CA ALA A 20 4.30 -0.85 -11.12
C ALA A 20 4.61 0.60 -11.55
N ARG A 21 3.97 1.09 -12.63
CA ARG A 21 4.11 2.47 -13.10
C ARG A 21 3.49 3.44 -12.10
N VAL A 22 2.31 3.11 -11.55
CA VAL A 22 1.64 3.91 -10.52
C VAL A 22 2.52 4.10 -9.29
N VAL A 23 3.13 3.02 -8.79
CA VAL A 23 4.07 3.07 -7.67
C VAL A 23 5.30 3.91 -8.01
N ALA A 24 5.89 3.72 -9.21
CA ALA A 24 7.05 4.49 -9.65
C ALA A 24 6.75 6.00 -9.76
N ASP A 25 5.59 6.37 -10.30
CA ASP A 25 5.18 7.76 -10.42
C ASP A 25 4.91 8.40 -9.03
N ALA A 26 4.36 7.64 -8.07
CA ALA A 26 4.22 8.10 -6.69
C ALA A 26 5.59 8.37 -6.03
N ARG A 27 6.56 7.48 -6.22
CA ARG A 27 7.95 7.68 -5.74
C ARG A 27 8.59 8.91 -6.37
N ALA A 28 8.41 9.11 -7.66
CA ALA A 28 8.94 10.28 -8.38
C ALA A 28 8.36 11.62 -7.85
N ARG A 29 7.17 11.59 -7.25
CA ARG A 29 6.54 12.73 -6.56
C ARG A 29 6.99 12.90 -5.10
N GLY A 30 7.90 12.05 -4.62
CA GLY A 30 8.45 12.12 -3.26
C GLY A 30 7.66 11.33 -2.21
N LEU A 31 6.66 10.55 -2.59
CA LEU A 31 5.96 9.66 -1.65
C LEU A 31 6.85 8.47 -1.29
N ARG A 32 6.79 8.07 -0.02
CA ARG A 32 7.29 6.78 0.41
C ARG A 32 6.38 5.67 -0.10
N THR A 33 6.94 4.52 -0.48
CA THR A 33 6.13 3.39 -0.94
C THR A 33 6.40 2.11 -0.17
N ALA A 34 5.33 1.38 0.16
CA ALA A 34 5.46 0.03 0.71
C ALA A 34 4.55 -0.99 0.03
N LEU A 35 4.99 -2.24 0.09
CA LEU A 35 4.17 -3.39 -0.23
C LEU A 35 3.73 -4.09 1.07
N VAL A 36 2.45 -4.40 1.18
CA VAL A 36 1.87 -5.09 2.36
C VAL A 36 1.09 -6.31 1.89
N SER A 37 1.60 -7.51 2.16
CA SER A 37 1.06 -8.76 1.62
C SER A 37 0.83 -9.82 2.70
N ASN A 38 -0.29 -10.55 2.59
CA ASN A 38 -0.52 -11.77 3.36
C ASN A 38 0.19 -12.93 2.66
N ALA A 39 1.46 -13.13 3.01
CA ALA A 39 2.32 -14.16 2.47
C ALA A 39 3.42 -14.54 3.47
N ASP A 40 3.97 -15.75 3.35
CA ASP A 40 5.08 -16.19 4.20
C ASP A 40 6.34 -15.35 3.97
N ARG A 41 6.64 -15.04 2.70
CA ARG A 41 7.79 -14.25 2.29
C ARG A 41 7.49 -13.40 1.06
N ALA A 42 8.25 -12.33 0.88
CA ALA A 42 8.17 -11.52 -0.33
C ALA A 42 8.77 -12.26 -1.54
N PRO A 43 8.18 -12.10 -2.74
CA PRO A 43 8.85 -12.43 -4.00
C PRO A 43 10.19 -11.70 -4.16
N ALA A 44 11.13 -12.34 -4.87
CA ALA A 44 12.43 -11.76 -5.16
C ALA A 44 12.31 -10.50 -6.04
N GLY A 45 13.17 -9.50 -5.82
CA GLY A 45 13.21 -8.26 -6.61
C GLY A 45 12.19 -7.19 -6.22
N LEU A 46 11.22 -7.49 -5.35
CA LEU A 46 10.31 -6.47 -4.81
C LEU A 46 10.98 -5.44 -3.88
N PRO A 47 11.98 -5.79 -3.04
CA PRO A 47 12.62 -4.81 -2.16
C PRO A 47 13.26 -3.62 -2.89
N ASP A 48 13.59 -3.77 -4.18
CA ASP A 48 14.16 -2.68 -4.98
C ASP A 48 13.11 -1.68 -5.49
N LEU A 49 11.82 -2.04 -5.45
CA LEU A 49 10.71 -1.24 -5.96
C LEU A 49 9.99 -0.43 -4.86
N PHE A 50 10.27 -0.73 -3.60
CA PHE A 50 9.59 -0.15 -2.44
C PHE A 50 10.59 0.29 -1.37
N ASP A 51 10.25 1.30 -0.58
CA ASP A 51 11.06 1.67 0.60
C ASP A 51 10.87 0.66 1.74
N ALA A 52 9.75 -0.06 1.77
CA ALA A 52 9.50 -1.15 2.68
C ALA A 52 8.68 -2.27 2.04
N VAL A 53 8.99 -3.50 2.40
CA VAL A 53 8.15 -4.67 2.11
C VAL A 53 7.75 -5.28 3.46
N VAL A 54 6.47 -5.58 3.61
CA VAL A 54 5.90 -6.19 4.82
C VAL A 54 5.10 -7.41 4.41
N THR A 55 5.48 -8.57 4.93
CA THR A 55 4.72 -9.81 4.73
C THR A 55 4.24 -10.37 6.06
N SER A 56 3.05 -10.99 6.08
CA SER A 56 2.49 -11.55 7.32
C SER A 56 3.37 -12.61 7.97
N GLY A 57 4.09 -13.41 7.19
CA GLY A 57 5.05 -14.39 7.72
C GLY A 57 6.28 -13.76 8.39
N GLU A 58 6.67 -12.56 7.98
CA GLU A 58 7.79 -11.81 8.59
C GLU A 58 7.37 -11.19 9.92
N VAL A 59 6.18 -10.59 9.97
CA VAL A 59 5.75 -9.77 11.12
C VAL A 59 4.77 -10.48 12.06
N GLY A 60 4.35 -11.71 11.74
CA GLY A 60 3.45 -12.52 12.56
C GLY A 60 1.99 -12.03 12.61
N THR A 61 1.63 -11.07 11.76
CA THR A 61 0.27 -10.52 11.64
C THR A 61 -0.02 -10.14 10.19
N GLY A 62 -1.26 -10.30 9.74
CA GLY A 62 -1.68 -10.00 8.37
C GLY A 62 -2.88 -9.08 8.31
N LYS A 63 -3.20 -8.59 7.11
CA LYS A 63 -4.43 -7.86 6.84
C LYS A 63 -5.62 -8.81 7.09
N PRO A 64 -6.73 -8.35 7.71
CA PRO A 64 -7.08 -6.97 8.04
C PRO A 64 -6.67 -6.52 9.46
N HIS A 65 -5.78 -7.23 10.16
CA HIS A 65 -5.44 -6.85 11.53
C HIS A 65 -4.76 -5.47 11.57
N PRO A 66 -5.16 -4.57 12.49
CA PRO A 66 -4.63 -3.21 12.58
C PRO A 66 -3.11 -3.09 12.60
N GLU A 67 -2.44 -4.08 13.20
CA GLU A 67 -1.01 -4.05 13.46
C GLU A 67 -0.16 -4.06 12.19
N VAL A 68 -0.56 -4.80 11.15
CA VAL A 68 0.22 -4.88 9.90
C VAL A 68 0.32 -3.52 9.21
N TYR A 69 -0.75 -2.74 9.23
CA TYR A 69 -0.80 -1.41 8.64
C TYR A 69 0.06 -0.41 9.43
N ARG A 70 0.03 -0.49 10.76
CA ARG A 70 0.87 0.36 11.62
C ARG A 70 2.35 0.04 11.45
N ILE A 71 2.71 -1.23 11.37
CA ILE A 71 4.08 -1.66 11.10
C ILE A 71 4.55 -1.11 9.75
N ALA A 72 3.75 -1.25 8.70
CA ALA A 72 4.11 -0.72 7.38
C ALA A 72 4.31 0.80 7.39
N ALA A 73 3.39 1.55 8.01
CA ALA A 73 3.49 2.99 8.16
C ALA A 73 4.74 3.41 8.97
N ALA A 74 5.02 2.68 10.06
CA ALA A 74 6.20 2.91 10.92
C ALA A 74 7.51 2.67 10.17
N ARG A 75 7.61 1.62 9.35
CA ARG A 75 8.78 1.35 8.49
C ARG A 75 9.03 2.48 7.49
N LEU A 76 7.98 3.14 7.01
CA LEU A 76 8.10 4.31 6.14
C LEU A 76 8.40 5.61 6.89
N GLY A 77 8.29 5.63 8.22
CA GLY A 77 8.37 6.86 9.02
C GLY A 77 7.21 7.81 8.77
N VAL A 78 6.05 7.31 8.30
CA VAL A 78 4.88 8.12 7.95
C VAL A 78 3.72 7.77 8.88
N ALA A 79 3.03 8.79 9.42
CA ALA A 79 1.87 8.56 10.27
C ALA A 79 0.70 7.96 9.45
N PRO A 80 -0.10 7.01 9.99
CA PRO A 80 -1.18 6.35 9.25
C PRO A 80 -2.14 7.31 8.53
N ARG A 81 -2.50 8.44 9.15
CA ARG A 81 -3.34 9.51 8.55
C ARG A 81 -2.77 10.20 7.31
N ARG A 82 -1.50 9.96 7.00
CA ARG A 82 -0.80 10.45 5.81
C ARG A 82 -0.49 9.33 4.82
N CYS A 83 -1.06 8.13 5.03
CA CYS A 83 -0.89 6.98 4.16
C CYS A 83 -2.16 6.74 3.35
N VAL A 84 -1.98 6.43 2.06
CA VAL A 84 -3.00 5.81 1.21
C VAL A 84 -2.69 4.31 1.13
N PHE A 85 -3.70 3.46 1.29
CA PHE A 85 -3.58 2.01 1.14
C PHE A 85 -4.48 1.51 0.01
N VAL A 86 -3.90 0.81 -0.97
CA VAL A 86 -4.59 0.25 -2.13
C VAL A 86 -4.62 -1.27 -2.03
N ASP A 87 -5.81 -1.86 -2.14
CA ASP A 87 -6.01 -3.32 -2.05
C ASP A 87 -7.30 -3.71 -2.80
N ASP A 88 -7.33 -4.88 -3.44
CA ASP A 88 -8.49 -5.41 -4.17
C ASP A 88 -9.51 -6.09 -3.25
N VAL A 89 -9.13 -6.37 -2.00
CA VAL A 89 -10.02 -6.92 -0.98
C VAL A 89 -10.59 -5.77 -0.12
N ALA A 90 -11.88 -5.49 -0.30
CA ALA A 90 -12.57 -4.41 0.41
C ALA A 90 -12.50 -4.52 1.96
N GLU A 91 -12.34 -5.73 2.51
CA GLU A 91 -12.11 -5.92 3.94
C GLU A 91 -10.74 -5.39 4.40
N TYR A 92 -9.71 -5.56 3.58
CA TYR A 92 -8.37 -5.08 3.88
C TYR A 92 -8.29 -3.55 3.72
N VAL A 93 -9.05 -2.98 2.79
CA VAL A 93 -9.25 -1.52 2.68
C VAL A 93 -9.89 -0.98 3.96
N ARG A 94 -10.94 -1.64 4.48
CA ARG A 94 -11.57 -1.28 5.75
C ARG A 94 -10.63 -1.41 6.95
N GLY A 95 -9.77 -2.44 6.96
CA GLY A 95 -8.74 -2.61 7.99
C GLY A 95 -7.75 -1.44 8.04
N ALA A 96 -7.30 -0.96 6.88
CA ALA A 96 -6.44 0.21 6.78
C ALA A 96 -7.16 1.50 7.26
N ALA A 97 -8.42 1.68 6.86
CA ALA A 97 -9.23 2.81 7.32
C ALA A 97 -9.41 2.83 8.85
N ALA A 98 -9.54 1.66 9.48
CA ALA A 98 -9.69 1.55 10.93
C ALA A 98 -8.45 2.03 11.72
N VAL A 99 -7.27 2.12 11.10
CA VAL A 99 -6.06 2.71 11.70
C VAL A 99 -5.80 4.15 11.25
N GLY A 100 -6.75 4.74 10.51
CA GLY A 100 -6.72 6.12 10.06
C GLY A 100 -6.05 6.33 8.69
N MET A 101 -5.74 5.29 7.92
CA MET A 101 -5.30 5.45 6.53
C MET A 101 -6.48 5.82 5.62
N THR A 102 -6.17 6.41 4.46
CA THR A 102 -7.14 6.51 3.37
C THR A 102 -7.09 5.22 2.56
N GLY A 103 -8.19 4.47 2.52
CA GLY A 103 -8.28 3.22 1.77
C GLY A 103 -8.83 3.44 0.36
N VAL A 104 -8.20 2.81 -0.63
CA VAL A 104 -8.62 2.77 -2.04
C VAL A 104 -8.89 1.31 -2.41
N HIS A 105 -10.10 1.01 -2.87
CA HIS A 105 -10.46 -0.33 -3.33
C HIS A 105 -10.06 -0.51 -4.79
N HIS A 106 -9.03 -1.32 -5.02
CA HIS A 106 -8.56 -1.65 -6.35
C HIS A 106 -9.59 -2.51 -7.09
N ARG A 107 -10.01 -2.05 -8.27
CA ARG A 107 -10.88 -2.80 -9.20
C ARG A 107 -10.32 -2.84 -10.61
N SER A 108 -9.51 -1.85 -10.95
CA SER A 108 -8.69 -1.79 -12.14
C SER A 108 -7.59 -0.75 -11.94
N VAL A 109 -6.57 -0.76 -12.81
CA VAL A 109 -5.51 0.26 -12.82
C VAL A 109 -6.10 1.65 -13.07
N GLU A 110 -7.03 1.78 -14.01
CA GLU A 110 -7.65 3.06 -14.40
C GLU A 110 -8.39 3.70 -13.23
N SER A 111 -9.27 2.94 -12.58
CA SER A 111 -10.03 3.44 -11.42
C SER A 111 -9.12 3.79 -10.23
N THR A 112 -8.01 3.07 -10.07
CA THR A 112 -7.00 3.37 -9.05
C THR A 112 -6.27 4.68 -9.37
N VAL A 113 -5.88 4.90 -10.62
CA VAL A 113 -5.21 6.12 -11.07
C VAL A 113 -6.12 7.33 -10.89
N GLU A 114 -7.40 7.22 -11.25
CA GLU A 114 -8.38 8.31 -11.06
C GLU A 114 -8.51 8.70 -9.59
N GLU A 115 -8.67 7.72 -8.69
CA GLU A 115 -8.79 7.97 -7.26
C GLU A 115 -7.49 8.57 -6.67
N LEU A 116 -6.33 8.01 -7.05
CA LEU A 116 -5.05 8.54 -6.61
C LEU A 116 -4.77 9.95 -7.15
N ALA A 117 -5.25 10.29 -8.34
CA ALA A 117 -5.14 11.65 -8.86
C ALA A 117 -5.95 12.65 -8.03
N VAL A 118 -7.13 12.26 -7.52
CA VAL A 118 -7.92 13.10 -6.61
C VAL A 118 -7.23 13.24 -5.24
N LEU A 119 -6.63 12.17 -4.73
CA LEU A 119 -6.01 12.17 -3.40
C LEU A 119 -4.63 12.82 -3.37
N LEU A 120 -3.82 12.63 -4.41
CA LEU A 120 -2.41 13.01 -4.47
C LEU A 120 -2.11 14.19 -5.41
N GLY A 121 -3.16 14.76 -6.03
CA GLY A 121 -3.10 15.91 -6.94
C GLY A 121 -3.15 17.25 -6.23
#